data_AF-A0A444KDR9-F1
#
_entry.id   AF-A0A444KDR9-F1
#
_cell.length_a   1.000
_cell.length_b   1.000
_cell.length_c   1.000
_cell.angle_alpha   90.00
_cell.angle_beta   90.00
_cell.angle_gamma   90.00
#
_symmetry.space_group_name_H-M   'P 1'
#
loop_
_entity.id
_entity.type
_entity.pdbx_description
1 polymer ?
#
loop_
_entity_poly.entity_id
_entity_poly.type
_entity_poly.pdbx_seq_one_letter_code
_entity_poly.pdbx_strand_id
1 'polypeptide(L)'
;MKQGVHEQFGLSAGFSHFHNGFLTAMVEAGLLGGLALASIFIVAAWNAARTLRLSVDPVERFGATMVLVAVITYLIGGMAGILVGHDILDATLMVFLVSGTYLASGRTVAPTGKDAPAVAPGASRQP
;
A
#
# COMPACT_ATOMS: atom_id res chain seq x y z
N MET A 1 25.99 38.23 24.98
CA MET A 1 26.69 36.98 25.35
C MET A 1 25.92 35.68 25.05
N LYS A 2 24.61 35.66 24.76
CA LYS A 2 23.90 34.40 24.42
C LYS A 2 24.00 33.94 22.95
N GLN A 3 24.42 34.80 22.01
CA GLN A 3 24.44 34.46 20.58
C GLN A 3 25.61 33.55 20.16
N GLY A 4 26.83 33.76 20.70
CA GLY A 4 28.03 33.00 20.27
C GLY A 4 27.99 31.50 20.56
N VAL A 5 27.13 31.03 21.47
CA VAL A 5 26.99 29.59 21.77
C VAL A 5 26.32 28.85 20.60
N HIS A 6 25.45 29.50 19.82
CA HIS A 6 24.78 28.82 18.69
C HIS A 6 25.71 28.60 17.50
N GLU A 7 26.62 29.54 17.24
CA GLU A 7 27.63 29.41 16.17
C GLU A 7 28.76 28.44 16.55
N GLN A 8 29.26 28.50 17.80
CA GLN A 8 30.39 27.69 18.23
C GLN A 8 30.08 26.17 18.33
N PHE A 9 28.80 25.80 18.46
CA PHE A 9 28.36 24.40 18.52
C PHE A 9 27.72 23.89 17.22
N GLY A 10 27.72 24.66 16.13
CA GLY A 10 27.14 24.24 14.85
C GLY A 10 25.63 23.95 14.91
N LEU A 11 24.91 24.55 15.87
CA LEU A 11 23.48 24.35 16.09
C LEU A 11 22.60 24.98 14.99
N SER A 12 23.23 25.57 13.96
CA SER A 12 22.63 25.93 12.67
C SER A 12 22.49 24.74 11.69
N ALA A 13 22.87 23.52 12.07
CA ALA A 13 22.59 22.28 11.32
C ALA A 13 21.09 21.87 11.31
N GLY A 14 20.18 22.83 11.45
CA GLY A 14 18.75 22.63 11.27
C GLY A 14 18.39 22.56 9.79
N PHE A 15 18.71 21.45 9.13
CA PHE A 15 18.05 20.87 7.95
C PHE A 15 18.73 19.53 7.60
N SER A 16 18.63 18.54 8.49
CA SER A 16 19.06 17.16 8.20
C SER A 16 18.01 16.43 7.35
N HIS A 17 17.67 16.99 6.18
CA HIS A 17 16.83 16.31 5.21
C HIS A 17 17.67 15.24 4.51
N PHE A 18 17.49 13.98 4.88
CA PHE A 18 18.16 12.88 4.22
C PHE A 18 17.68 12.79 2.77
N HIS A 19 18.59 12.50 1.84
CA HIS A 19 18.27 12.29 0.42
C HIS A 19 17.61 10.91 0.18
N ASN A 20 16.89 10.42 1.20
CA ASN A 20 16.21 9.15 1.27
C ASN A 20 15.03 9.33 2.24
N GLY A 21 13.82 9.31 1.70
CA GLY A 21 12.60 9.61 2.45
C GLY A 21 12.28 8.58 3.54
N PHE A 22 12.79 7.34 3.42
CA PHE A 22 12.66 6.35 4.50
C PHE A 22 13.55 6.68 5.70
N LEU A 23 14.75 7.25 5.48
CA LEU A 23 15.60 7.73 6.57
C LEU A 23 14.98 8.96 7.24
N THR A 24 14.47 9.93 6.46
CA THR A 24 13.73 11.08 6.99
C THR A 24 12.54 10.63 7.83
N ALA A 25 11.66 9.78 7.29
CA ALA A 25 10.50 9.25 8.00
C ALA A 25 10.87 8.44 9.27
N MET A 26 11.97 7.67 9.25
CA MET A 26 12.43 6.92 10.42
C MET A 26 13.02 7.83 11.51
N VAL A 27 13.62 8.96 11.15
CA VAL A 27 14.14 9.95 12.12
C VAL A 27 12.98 10.78 12.71
N GLU A 28 12.00 11.17 11.89
CA GLU A 28 10.85 11.97 12.33
C GLU A 28 9.82 11.17 13.13
N ALA A 29 9.44 9.97 12.66
CA ALA A 29 8.45 9.10 13.32
C ALA A 29 9.07 8.03 14.23
N GLY A 30 10.40 8.00 14.35
CA GLY A 30 11.16 7.03 15.13
C GLY A 30 11.07 5.59 14.61
N LEU A 31 11.66 4.66 15.38
CA LEU A 31 11.72 3.24 15.02
C LEU A 31 10.33 2.61 14.79
N LEU A 32 9.32 2.98 15.59
CA LEU A 32 7.96 2.45 15.43
C LEU A 32 7.33 2.90 14.10
N GLY A 33 7.49 4.16 13.71
CA GLY A 33 7.04 4.66 12.42
C GLY A 33 7.76 3.99 11.25
N GLY A 34 9.09 3.87 11.34
CA GLY A 34 9.91 3.16 10.34
C GLY A 34 9.50 1.69 10.17
N LEU A 35 9.27 0.96 11.26
CA LEU A 35 8.79 -0.42 11.23
C LEU A 35 7.37 -0.56 10.68
N ALA A 36 6.47 0.37 11.01
CA ALA A 36 5.11 0.39 10.45
C ALA A 36 5.14 0.60 8.93
N LEU A 37 5.92 1.59 8.45
CA LEU A 37 6.09 1.89 7.03
C LEU A 37 6.71 0.70 6.27
N ALA A 38 7.78 0.10 6.81
CA ALA A 38 8.39 -1.10 6.24
C ALA A 38 7.41 -2.28 6.17
N SER A 39 6.59 -2.46 7.20
CA SER A 39 5.58 -3.53 7.25
C SER A 39 4.53 -3.39 6.15
N ILE A 40 4.09 -2.16 5.83
CA ILE A 40 3.16 -1.90 4.72
C ILE A 40 3.75 -2.40 3.40
N PHE A 41 5.00 -2.03 3.07
CA PHE A 41 5.64 -2.46 1.83
C PHE A 41 5.89 -3.98 1.78
N ILE A 42 6.32 -4.58 2.89
CA ILE A 42 6.57 -6.03 2.98
C ILE A 42 5.27 -6.81 2.76
N VAL A 43 4.18 -6.43 3.44
CA VAL A 43 2.87 -7.12 3.31
C VAL A 43 2.29 -6.92 1.92
N ALA A 44 2.34 -5.70 1.37
CA ALA A 44 1.87 -5.40 0.02
C ALA A 44 2.65 -6.19 -1.05
N ALA A 45 3.98 -6.19 -0.99
CA ALA A 45 4.83 -6.94 -1.91
C ALA A 45 4.58 -8.45 -1.82
N TRP A 46 4.46 -8.99 -0.59
CA TRP A 46 4.17 -10.42 -0.37
C TRP A 46 2.80 -10.81 -0.91
N ASN A 47 1.76 -10.03 -0.62
CA ASN A 47 0.41 -10.27 -1.13
C ASN A 47 0.39 -10.26 -2.67
N ALA A 48 0.94 -9.20 -3.28
CA ALA A 48 1.02 -9.06 -4.73
C ALA A 48 1.79 -10.22 -5.38
N ALA A 49 2.99 -10.55 -4.87
CA ALA A 49 3.80 -11.64 -5.39
C ALA A 49 3.12 -13.02 -5.22
N ARG A 50 2.38 -13.22 -4.13
CA ARG A 50 1.61 -14.45 -3.91
C ARG A 50 0.44 -14.55 -4.89
N THR A 51 -0.36 -13.50 -5.05
CA THR A 51 -1.49 -13.49 -6.00
C THR A 51 -1.01 -13.65 -7.44
N LEU A 52 0.08 -12.98 -7.85
CA LEU A 52 0.66 -13.15 -9.20
C LEU A 52 1.19 -14.56 -9.48
N ARG A 53 1.59 -15.31 -8.45
CA ARG A 53 2.09 -16.69 -8.56
C ARG A 53 0.99 -17.75 -8.50
N LEU A 54 -0.10 -17.49 -7.76
CA LEU A 54 -1.11 -18.51 -7.43
C LEU A 54 -2.47 -18.28 -8.07
N SER A 55 -2.83 -17.03 -8.41
CA SER A 55 -4.12 -16.75 -9.05
C SER A 55 -4.05 -16.91 -10.56
N VAL A 56 -5.14 -17.43 -11.12
CA VAL A 56 -5.40 -17.48 -12.57
C VAL A 56 -6.39 -16.41 -13.03
N ASP A 57 -7.08 -15.72 -12.12
CA ASP A 57 -8.08 -14.68 -12.46
C ASP A 57 -7.35 -13.42 -13.00
N PRO A 58 -7.67 -12.96 -14.22
CA PRO A 58 -7.12 -11.71 -14.76
C PRO A 58 -7.33 -10.49 -13.86
N VAL A 59 -8.44 -10.41 -13.12
CA VAL A 59 -8.78 -9.27 -12.24
C VAL A 59 -7.89 -9.26 -11.00
N GLU A 60 -7.72 -10.42 -10.36
CA GLU A 60 -6.84 -10.55 -9.19
C GLU A 60 -5.38 -10.27 -9.57
N ARG A 61 -4.94 -10.80 -10.72
CA ARG A 61 -3.59 -10.54 -11.26
C ARG A 61 -3.38 -9.08 -11.66
N PHE A 62 -4.40 -8.40 -12.19
CA PHE A 62 -4.36 -6.97 -12.48
C PHE A 62 -4.21 -6.15 -11.18
N GLY A 63 -5.04 -6.41 -10.18
CA GLY A 63 -4.92 -5.80 -8.85
C GLY A 63 -3.54 -5.99 -8.23
N ALA A 64 -3.03 -7.22 -8.26
CA ALA A 64 -1.71 -7.54 -7.74
C ALA A 64 -0.57 -6.84 -8.53
N THR A 65 -0.74 -6.66 -9.85
CA THR A 65 0.18 -5.88 -10.67
C THR A 65 0.17 -4.40 -10.29
N MET A 66 -1.00 -3.81 -10.03
CA MET A 66 -1.11 -2.42 -9.54
C MET A 66 -0.35 -2.23 -8.22
N VAL A 67 -0.57 -3.12 -7.25
CA VAL A 67 0.15 -3.09 -5.96
C VAL A 67 1.65 -3.20 -6.16
N LEU A 68 2.11 -4.17 -6.98
CA LEU A 68 3.54 -4.39 -7.21
C LEU A 68 4.22 -3.17 -7.87
N VAL A 69 3.58 -2.56 -8.89
CA VAL A 69 4.11 -1.36 -9.55
C VAL A 69 4.17 -0.18 -8.59
N ALA A 70 3.13 0.03 -7.77
CA ALA A 70 3.12 1.09 -6.77
C ALA A 70 4.24 0.90 -5.73
N VAL A 71 4.41 -0.32 -5.21
CA VAL A 71 5.50 -0.68 -4.28
C VAL A 71 6.87 -0.41 -4.89
N ILE A 72 7.13 -0.88 -6.12
CA ILE A 72 8.44 -0.67 -6.79
C ILE A 72 8.71 0.81 -7.01
N THR A 73 7.75 1.54 -7.56
CA THR A 73 7.85 2.99 -7.79
C THR A 73 8.19 3.73 -6.49
N TYR A 74 7.45 3.45 -5.42
CA TYR A 74 7.56 4.15 -4.16
C TYR A 74 8.83 3.79 -3.38
N LEU A 75 9.30 2.53 -3.46
CA LEU A 75 10.60 2.15 -2.91
C LEU A 75 11.74 2.86 -3.66
N ILE A 76 11.73 2.89 -5.00
CA ILE A 76 12.80 3.51 -5.79
C ILE A 76 12.85 5.03 -5.56
N GLY A 77 11.74 5.75 -5.76
CA GLY A 77 11.73 7.20 -5.56
C GLY A 77 11.78 7.62 -4.09
N GLY A 78 11.34 6.75 -3.16
CA GLY A 78 11.54 6.95 -1.73
C GLY A 78 13.00 6.86 -1.33
N MET A 79 13.77 5.93 -1.89
CA MET A 79 15.23 5.86 -1.69
C MET A 79 15.97 7.09 -2.21
N ALA A 80 15.42 7.77 -3.21
CA ALA A 80 15.95 9.04 -3.76
C ALA A 80 15.45 10.29 -3.02
N GLY A 81 14.57 10.15 -2.02
CA GLY A 81 13.99 11.29 -1.29
C GLY A 81 12.95 12.09 -2.09
N ILE A 82 12.31 11.47 -3.09
CA ILE A 82 11.37 12.13 -4.03
C ILE A 82 9.90 11.78 -3.72
N LEU A 83 9.61 10.69 -2.98
CA LEU A 83 8.24 10.15 -2.88
C LEU A 83 7.64 10.01 -1.49
N VAL A 84 8.41 9.88 -0.41
CA VAL A 84 7.85 9.66 0.94
C VAL A 84 7.47 10.99 1.58
N GLY A 85 6.21 11.15 2.01
CA GLY A 85 5.75 12.37 2.69
C GLY A 85 5.37 13.50 1.73
N HIS A 86 5.02 13.18 0.49
CA HIS A 86 4.56 14.12 -0.52
C HIS A 86 3.08 13.88 -0.82
N ASP A 87 2.20 14.73 -0.28
CA ASP A 87 0.72 14.61 -0.29
C ASP A 87 0.09 13.87 -1.49
N ILE A 88 0.42 14.28 -2.72
CA ILE A 88 -0.17 13.73 -3.95
C ILE A 88 0.35 12.32 -4.31
N LEU A 89 1.60 12.02 -3.94
CA LEU A 89 2.26 10.74 -4.20
C LEU A 89 1.87 9.71 -3.13
N ASP A 90 1.79 10.13 -1.87
CA ASP A 90 1.22 9.37 -0.76
C ASP A 90 -0.25 9.01 -1.05
N ALA A 91 -1.06 9.96 -1.53
CA ALA A 91 -2.43 9.69 -1.97
C ALA A 91 -2.50 8.70 -3.14
N THR A 92 -1.59 8.81 -4.12
CA THR A 92 -1.50 7.87 -5.25
C THR A 92 -1.13 6.47 -4.76
N LEU A 93 -0.18 6.34 -3.84
CA LEU A 93 0.18 5.07 -3.19
C LEU A 93 -1.04 4.47 -2.49
N MET A 94 -1.77 5.25 -1.67
CA MET A 94 -2.97 4.78 -0.98
C MET A 94 -4.03 4.28 -1.96
N VAL A 95 -4.31 5.00 -3.04
CA VAL A 95 -5.27 4.58 -4.07
C VAL A 95 -4.88 3.25 -4.70
N PHE A 96 -3.61 3.08 -5.08
CA PHE A 96 -3.11 1.84 -5.68
C PHE A 96 -3.07 0.66 -4.70
N LEU A 97 -2.68 0.90 -3.44
CA LEU A 97 -2.70 -0.14 -2.40
C LEU A 97 -4.14 -0.58 -2.09
N VAL A 98 -5.07 0.34 -1.86
CA VAL A 98 -6.46 0.02 -1.50
C VAL A 98 -7.18 -0.67 -2.66
N SER A 99 -7.20 -0.06 -3.85
CA SER A 99 -7.90 -0.63 -5.00
C SER A 99 -7.22 -1.89 -5.54
N GLY A 100 -5.88 -1.90 -5.60
CA GLY A 100 -5.10 -3.04 -6.06
C GLY A 100 -5.22 -4.24 -5.12
N THR A 101 -5.17 -4.03 -3.79
CA THR A 101 -5.36 -5.12 -2.80
C THR A 101 -6.80 -5.62 -2.80
N TYR A 102 -7.79 -4.74 -2.94
CA TYR A 102 -9.20 -5.15 -3.10
C TYR A 102 -9.38 -6.07 -4.31
N LEU A 103 -8.85 -5.68 -5.47
CA LEU A 103 -8.91 -6.49 -6.68
C LEU A 103 -8.10 -7.80 -6.53
N ALA A 104 -6.90 -7.74 -5.96
CA ALA A 104 -6.01 -8.88 -5.72
C ALA A 104 -6.52 -9.89 -4.67
N SER A 105 -7.51 -9.51 -3.86
CA SER A 105 -8.16 -10.37 -2.87
C SER A 105 -9.33 -11.17 -3.45
N GLY A 106 -9.74 -10.88 -4.68
CA GLY A 106 -10.84 -11.55 -5.37
C GLY A 106 -12.21 -11.22 -4.80
N ARG A 107 -13.24 -11.88 -5.34
CA ARG A 107 -14.58 -11.87 -4.73
C ARG A 107 -14.69 -13.02 -3.75
N THR A 108 -14.49 -12.75 -2.46
CA THR A 108 -15.04 -13.59 -1.40
C THR A 108 -16.57 -13.50 -1.45
N VAL A 109 -17.19 -14.43 -2.17
CA VAL A 109 -18.64 -14.62 -2.12
C VAL A 109 -19.01 -14.95 -0.69
N ALA A 110 -19.71 -14.04 -0.02
CA ALA A 110 -20.20 -14.28 1.33
C ALA A 110 -21.14 -15.51 1.34
N PRO A 111 -21.12 -16.38 2.37
CA PRO A 111 -21.92 -17.62 2.39
C PRO A 111 -23.45 -17.43 2.51
N THR A 112 -23.96 -16.22 2.28
CA THR A 112 -25.35 -15.84 2.53
C THR A 112 -26.03 -15.42 1.23
N GLY A 113 -26.65 -16.39 0.53
CA GLY A 113 -27.43 -16.09 -0.67
C GLY A 113 -27.85 -17.26 -1.56
N LYS A 114 -27.80 -18.53 -1.12
CA LYS A 114 -28.31 -19.66 -1.94
C LYS A 114 -29.05 -20.80 -1.22
N ASP A 115 -29.58 -20.51 -0.04
CA ASP A 115 -30.82 -21.09 0.48
C ASP A 115 -31.77 -19.88 0.64
N ALA A 116 -32.87 -19.66 -0.08
CA ALA A 116 -33.76 -20.48 -0.90
C ALA A 116 -34.51 -19.50 -1.89
N PRO A 117 -35.58 -19.85 -2.65
CA PRO A 117 -36.38 -21.07 -2.66
C PRO A 117 -36.00 -22.06 -3.77
N ALA A 118 -36.21 -23.34 -3.50
CA ALA A 118 -36.27 -24.36 -4.54
C ALA A 118 -37.51 -24.13 -5.41
N VAL A 119 -37.31 -23.90 -6.72
CA VAL A 119 -38.38 -24.08 -7.70
C VAL A 119 -38.60 -25.57 -7.87
N ALA A 120 -39.49 -26.12 -7.06
CA ALA A 120 -39.96 -27.50 -7.10
C ALA A 120 -41.36 -27.58 -7.77
N PRO A 121 -41.74 -28.73 -8.35
CA PRO A 121 -42.32 -28.69 -9.69
C PRO A 121 -43.81 -29.04 -9.77
N GLY A 122 -44.55 -28.41 -10.70
CA GLY A 122 -45.83 -28.93 -11.17
C GLY A 122 -46.77 -27.91 -11.84
N ALA A 123 -47.38 -28.32 -12.96
CA ALA A 123 -48.56 -27.75 -13.64
C ALA A 123 -48.51 -26.25 -14.06
N SER A 124 -48.86 -25.81 -15.28
CA SER A 124 -49.13 -26.45 -16.58
C SER A 124 -49.04 -25.32 -17.65
N ARG A 125 -49.14 -25.52 -18.98
CA ARG A 125 -49.60 -26.66 -19.81
C ARG A 125 -48.90 -26.61 -21.18
N GLN A 126 -49.42 -27.36 -22.15
CA GLN A 126 -49.29 -27.09 -23.59
C GLN A 126 -50.70 -26.78 -24.17
N PRO A 127 -50.79 -26.22 -25.40
CA PRO A 127 -51.73 -25.13 -25.75
C PRO A 127 -53.21 -25.48 -25.68
#